data_AF-A0A9Q0WJY5-F1
#
_entry.id   AF-A0A9Q0WJY5-F1
#
_cell.length_a   1.000
_cell.length_b   1.000
_cell.length_c   1.000
_cell.angle_alpha   90.00
_cell.angle_beta   90.00
_cell.angle_gamma   90.00
#
_symmetry.space_group_name_H-M   'P 1'
#
loop_
_entity.id
_entity.type
_entity.pdbx_description
1 polymer ?
#
loop_
_entity_poly.entity_id
_entity_poly.type
_entity_poly.pdbx_seq_one_letter_code
_entity_poly.pdbx_strand_id
1 'polypeptide(L)'
;MDADQGHGVSELFKAQSHLYKHIYYFIESMSLKCAVQLGIPDIIHKNNQPTTLPQLVSALNIPVSKANFLQRLMRILVHSGVFDITKICEDQEGGGGYVLTSSSRLLLKDSPANLSPAVLAVLDPVLLSPWFSLGQWIQGEELTPFEAYHGTSFWEYGKRNIKFNSNLNEAMASDSQVASLSVLLHWSDEDCIKILKRCREAIPSTDDGGKLVLVEMVINDRKDEHELTKTRLFVDMEMMLICNGRGRDEKEWKKLFLEAGFSHYKITATSGLNYIIEVYP
;
A
#
# COMPACT_ATOMS: atom_id res chain seq x y z
N MET A 1 -4.32 -12.64 -48.44
CA MET A 1 -3.80 -11.51 -47.65
C MET A 1 -5.02 -10.80 -47.10
N ASP A 2 -5.27 -10.87 -45.78
CA ASP A 2 -6.17 -9.98 -45.00
C ASP A 2 -6.50 -10.50 -43.60
N ALA A 3 -6.13 -11.74 -43.25
CA ALA A 3 -6.28 -12.23 -41.86
C ALA A 3 -5.24 -11.66 -40.88
N ASP A 4 -4.09 -11.21 -41.39
CA ASP A 4 -2.92 -10.78 -40.59
C ASP A 4 -3.05 -9.32 -40.10
N GLN A 5 -3.74 -8.46 -40.86
CA GLN A 5 -4.00 -7.07 -40.47
C GLN A 5 -5.03 -6.96 -39.34
N GLY A 6 -6.03 -7.85 -39.31
CA GLY A 6 -7.06 -7.86 -38.26
C GLY A 6 -6.53 -8.31 -36.89
N HIS A 7 -5.53 -9.21 -36.86
CA HIS A 7 -4.91 -9.67 -35.62
C HIS A 7 -4.01 -8.58 -35.01
N GLY A 8 -3.15 -7.94 -35.82
CA GLY A 8 -2.25 -6.88 -35.37
C GLY A 8 -2.97 -5.62 -34.85
N VAL A 9 -4.13 -5.27 -35.42
CA VAL A 9 -4.96 -4.15 -34.93
C VAL A 9 -5.59 -4.46 -33.57
N SER A 10 -6.03 -5.71 -33.35
CA SER A 10 -6.57 -6.14 -32.05
C SER A 10 -5.52 -6.13 -30.94
N GLU A 11 -4.29 -6.57 -31.24
CA GLU A 11 -3.17 -6.51 -30.31
C GLU A 11 -2.78 -5.08 -29.96
N LEU A 12 -2.76 -4.18 -30.96
CA LEU A 12 -2.47 -2.76 -30.74
C LEU A 12 -3.49 -2.11 -29.79
N PHE A 13 -4.79 -2.39 -29.94
CA PHE A 13 -5.80 -1.85 -29.02
C PHE A 13 -5.66 -2.40 -27.60
N LYS A 14 -5.31 -3.69 -27.44
CA LYS A 14 -5.04 -4.28 -26.12
C LYS A 14 -3.81 -3.63 -25.47
N ALA A 15 -2.74 -3.45 -26.22
CA ALA A 15 -1.53 -2.78 -25.76
C ALA A 15 -1.81 -1.31 -25.39
N GLN A 16 -2.56 -0.59 -26.22
CA GLN A 16 -2.98 0.78 -25.96
C GLN A 16 -3.79 0.87 -24.65
N SER A 17 -4.79 0.01 -24.47
CA SER A 17 -5.58 -0.04 -23.24
C SER A 17 -4.73 -0.36 -22.02
N HIS A 18 -3.74 -1.25 -22.16
CA HIS A 18 -2.82 -1.59 -21.08
C HIS A 18 -1.97 -0.39 -20.66
N LEU A 19 -1.41 0.36 -21.62
CA LEU A 19 -0.62 1.56 -21.33
C LEU A 19 -1.46 2.67 -20.70
N TYR A 20 -2.65 2.94 -21.22
CA TYR A 20 -3.55 3.94 -20.63
C TYR A 20 -3.95 3.60 -19.20
N LYS A 21 -4.11 2.31 -18.87
CA LYS A 21 -4.36 1.89 -17.48
C LYS A 21 -3.24 2.38 -16.57
N HIS A 22 -1.98 2.23 -16.96
CA HIS A 22 -0.84 2.70 -16.16
C HIS A 22 -0.75 4.22 -16.09
N ILE A 23 -1.00 4.93 -17.20
CA ILE A 23 -1.00 6.40 -17.24
C ILE A 23 -2.02 6.99 -16.25
N TYR A 24 -3.20 6.38 -16.16
CA TYR A 24 -4.31 6.89 -15.33
C TYR A 24 -4.46 6.20 -13.98
N TYR A 25 -3.61 5.23 -13.63
CA TYR A 25 -3.75 4.44 -12.42
C TYR A 25 -3.74 5.28 -11.14
N PHE A 26 -2.97 6.37 -11.13
CA PHE A 26 -2.91 7.31 -10.00
C PHE A 26 -4.28 7.92 -9.64
N ILE A 27 -5.22 8.00 -10.59
CA ILE A 27 -6.57 8.54 -10.37
C ILE A 27 -7.33 7.65 -9.37
N GLU A 28 -7.13 6.33 -9.39
CA GLU A 28 -7.73 5.42 -8.41
C GLU A 28 -7.24 5.74 -7.00
N SER A 29 -5.91 5.88 -6.82
CA SER A 29 -5.31 6.24 -5.53
C SER A 29 -5.78 7.60 -5.02
N MET A 30 -5.85 8.61 -5.89
CA MET A 30 -6.33 9.95 -5.51
C MET A 30 -7.83 9.96 -5.20
N SER A 31 -8.62 9.14 -5.90
CA SER A 31 -10.04 8.97 -5.61
C SER A 31 -10.25 8.33 -4.24
N LEU A 32 -9.44 7.32 -3.89
CA LEU A 32 -9.45 6.67 -2.59
C LEU A 32 -9.08 7.66 -1.48
N LYS A 33 -7.98 8.41 -1.66
CA LYS A 33 -7.58 9.49 -0.74
C LYS A 33 -8.72 10.46 -0.49
N CYS A 34 -9.37 10.93 -1.55
CA CYS A 34 -10.47 11.87 -1.46
C CYS A 34 -11.66 11.30 -0.68
N ALA A 35 -12.03 10.03 -0.91
CA ALA A 35 -13.12 9.39 -0.18
C ALA A 35 -12.81 9.27 1.33
N VAL A 36 -11.57 8.94 1.70
CA VAL A 36 -11.13 8.91 3.10
C VAL A 36 -11.15 10.31 3.72
N GLN A 37 -10.62 11.32 3.02
CA GLN A 37 -10.62 12.71 3.51
C GLN A 37 -12.02 13.26 3.74
N LEU A 38 -12.96 12.91 2.86
CA LEU A 38 -14.36 13.30 2.97
C LEU A 38 -15.15 12.49 4.01
N GLY A 39 -14.57 11.41 4.56
CA GLY A 39 -15.26 10.54 5.52
C GLY A 39 -16.42 9.74 4.91
N ILE A 40 -16.35 9.46 3.60
CA ILE A 40 -17.40 8.71 2.89
C ILE A 40 -17.64 7.32 3.51
N PRO A 41 -16.60 6.51 3.85
CA PRO A 41 -16.82 5.22 4.49
C PRO A 41 -17.66 5.31 5.77
N ASP A 42 -17.34 6.26 6.65
CA ASP A 42 -18.04 6.46 7.92
C ASP A 42 -19.50 6.91 7.72
N ILE A 43 -19.75 7.76 6.72
CA ILE A 43 -21.12 8.22 6.39
C ILE A 43 -21.98 7.05 5.93
N ILE A 44 -21.47 6.24 4.99
CA ILE A 44 -22.20 5.06 4.50
C ILE A 44 -22.42 4.07 5.64
N HIS A 45 -21.43 3.88 6.52
CA HIS A 45 -21.55 3.00 7.67
C HIS A 45 -22.68 3.43 8.61
N LYS A 46 -22.75 4.72 8.97
CA LYS A 46 -23.74 5.27 9.89
C LYS A 46 -25.18 5.19 9.37
N ASN A 47 -25.37 5.20 8.06
CA ASN A 47 -26.70 5.19 7.45
C ASN A 47 -27.43 3.83 7.60
N ASN A 48 -26.72 2.75 7.98
CA ASN A 48 -27.24 1.37 8.18
C ASN A 48 -28.07 0.79 7.02
N GLN A 49 -28.12 1.46 5.88
CA GLN A 49 -28.86 1.17 4.65
C GLN A 49 -28.04 1.71 3.46
N PRO A 50 -28.27 1.20 2.23
CA PRO A 50 -27.62 1.73 1.04
C PRO A 50 -27.79 3.25 0.93
N THR A 51 -26.69 3.97 0.77
CA THR A 51 -26.68 5.44 0.80
C THR A 51 -26.78 5.98 -0.62
N THR A 52 -27.85 6.69 -0.95
CA THR A 52 -28.03 7.31 -2.27
C THR A 52 -27.07 8.49 -2.49
N LEU A 53 -26.84 8.87 -3.75
CA LEU A 53 -26.04 10.05 -4.08
C LEU A 53 -26.59 11.34 -3.43
N PRO A 54 -27.89 11.66 -3.45
CA PRO A 54 -28.41 12.85 -2.77
C PRO A 54 -28.18 12.83 -1.25
N GLN A 55 -28.35 11.67 -0.61
CA GLN A 55 -28.05 11.52 0.82
C GLN A 55 -26.57 11.75 1.12
N LEU A 56 -25.68 11.20 0.29
CA LEU A 56 -24.24 11.38 0.45
C LEU A 56 -23.84 12.86 0.23
N VAL A 57 -24.38 13.50 -0.80
CA VAL A 57 -24.19 14.94 -1.08
C VAL A 57 -24.61 15.79 0.13
N SER A 58 -25.79 15.49 0.69
CA SER A 58 -26.31 16.18 1.87
C SER A 58 -25.45 15.95 3.10
N ALA A 59 -25.05 14.70 3.37
CA ALA A 59 -24.23 14.35 4.54
C ALA A 59 -22.82 14.97 4.50
N LEU A 60 -22.25 15.12 3.30
CA LEU A 60 -20.96 15.77 3.06
C LEU A 60 -21.05 17.31 3.06
N ASN A 61 -22.25 17.89 3.07
CA ASN A 61 -22.47 19.33 2.90
C ASN A 61 -21.79 19.92 1.65
N ILE A 62 -21.76 19.17 0.53
CA ILE A 62 -21.15 19.68 -0.71
C ILE A 62 -22.18 20.44 -1.56
N PRO A 63 -21.74 21.47 -2.32
CA PRO A 63 -22.63 22.17 -3.24
C PRO A 63 -23.28 21.21 -4.25
N VAL A 64 -24.57 21.40 -4.51
CA VAL A 64 -25.33 20.57 -5.49
C VAL A 64 -24.68 20.60 -6.88
N SER A 65 -24.05 21.72 -7.25
CA SER A 65 -23.28 21.84 -8.50
C SER A 65 -22.09 20.89 -8.59
N LYS A 66 -21.62 20.33 -7.46
CA LYS A 66 -20.54 19.34 -7.40
C LYS A 66 -21.01 17.89 -7.27
N ALA A 67 -22.32 17.63 -7.19
CA ALA A 67 -22.86 16.28 -7.05
C ALA A 67 -22.41 15.34 -8.18
N ASN A 68 -22.39 15.84 -9.43
CA ASN A 68 -21.93 15.07 -10.58
C ASN A 68 -20.44 14.71 -10.50
N PHE A 69 -19.60 15.54 -9.88
CA PHE A 69 -18.18 15.22 -9.68
C PHE A 69 -18.01 14.12 -8.64
N LEU A 70 -18.76 14.19 -7.52
CA LEU A 70 -18.78 13.14 -6.51
C LEU A 70 -19.26 11.82 -7.12
N GLN A 71 -20.31 11.84 -7.94
CA GLN A 71 -20.82 10.64 -8.62
C GLN A 71 -19.74 9.98 -9.49
N ARG A 72 -18.97 10.77 -10.25
CA ARG A 72 -17.87 10.25 -11.09
C ARG A 72 -16.77 9.60 -10.24
N LEU A 73 -16.41 10.21 -9.12
CA LEU A 73 -15.44 9.68 -8.17
C LEU A 73 -15.94 8.36 -7.57
N MET A 74 -17.18 8.33 -7.08
CA MET A 74 -17.79 7.12 -6.53
C MET A 74 -17.88 6.00 -7.57
N ARG A 75 -18.14 6.31 -8.84
CA ARG A 75 -18.17 5.31 -9.91
C ARG A 75 -16.82 4.61 -10.10
N ILE A 76 -15.72 5.34 -9.98
CA ILE A 76 -14.37 4.74 -10.04
C ILE A 76 -14.16 3.81 -8.85
N LEU A 77 -14.51 4.26 -7.64
CA LEU A 77 -14.33 3.47 -6.41
C LEU A 77 -15.25 2.25 -6.32
N VAL A 78 -16.43 2.31 -6.94
CA VAL A 78 -17.30 1.15 -7.10
C VAL A 78 -16.70 0.16 -8.09
N HIS A 79 -16.24 0.65 -9.24
CA HIS A 79 -15.60 -0.21 -10.25
C HIS A 79 -14.30 -0.87 -9.75
N SER A 80 -13.55 -0.19 -8.88
CA SER A 80 -12.35 -0.76 -8.24
C SER A 80 -12.66 -1.67 -7.04
N GLY A 81 -13.93 -1.88 -6.69
CA GLY A 81 -14.36 -2.76 -5.59
C GLY A 81 -14.18 -2.17 -4.19
N VAL A 82 -13.82 -0.88 -4.07
CA VAL A 82 -13.75 -0.20 -2.77
C VAL A 82 -15.16 0.01 -2.21
N PHE A 83 -16.14 0.32 -3.04
CA PHE A 83 -17.56 0.35 -2.67
C PHE A 83 -18.37 -0.54 -3.62
N ASP A 84 -19.64 -0.75 -3.32
CA ASP A 84 -20.57 -1.41 -4.23
C ASP A 84 -21.90 -0.63 -4.31
N ILE A 85 -22.73 -0.95 -5.29
CA ILE A 85 -24.07 -0.36 -5.48
C ILE A 85 -25.11 -1.46 -5.35
N THR A 86 -26.09 -1.25 -4.47
CA THR A 86 -27.25 -2.13 -4.30
C THR A 86 -28.54 -1.42 -4.71
N LYS A 87 -29.45 -2.12 -5.37
CA LYS A 87 -30.78 -1.57 -5.71
C LYS A 87 -31.59 -1.34 -4.43
N ILE A 88 -32.23 -0.18 -4.32
CA ILE A 88 -33.03 0.20 -3.15
C ILE A 88 -34.50 -0.21 -3.33
N CYS A 89 -35.04 -0.19 -4.56
CA CYS A 89 -36.37 -0.70 -4.94
C CYS A 89 -36.38 -1.17 -6.42
N GLU A 90 -37.29 -2.08 -6.81
CA GLU A 90 -37.45 -2.54 -8.20
C GLU A 90 -38.12 -1.52 -9.13
N ASP A 91 -38.92 -0.59 -8.58
CA ASP A 91 -39.80 0.30 -9.36
C ASP A 91 -39.34 1.77 -9.46
N GLN A 92 -38.13 2.11 -8.99
CA GLN A 92 -37.56 3.44 -9.18
C GLN A 92 -36.43 3.39 -10.21
N GLU A 93 -36.57 4.12 -11.32
CA GLU A 93 -35.49 4.42 -12.28
C GLU A 93 -34.33 5.25 -11.66
N GLY A 94 -34.38 5.51 -10.35
CA GLY A 94 -33.33 6.15 -9.58
C GLY A 94 -32.24 5.16 -9.19
N GLY A 95 -30.99 5.45 -9.59
CA GLY A 95 -29.83 4.60 -9.35
C GLY A 95 -29.68 4.07 -7.91
N GLY A 96 -29.07 2.90 -7.77
CA GLY A 96 -28.90 2.21 -6.48
C GLY A 96 -28.10 3.00 -5.44
N GLY A 97 -28.13 2.53 -4.20
CA GLY A 97 -27.39 3.10 -3.08
C GLY A 97 -26.01 2.49 -2.91
N TYR A 98 -25.06 3.30 -2.47
CA TYR A 98 -23.70 2.87 -2.14
C TYR A 98 -23.68 2.05 -0.84
N VAL A 99 -22.94 0.96 -0.84
CA VAL A 99 -22.69 0.09 0.31
C VAL A 99 -21.19 -0.15 0.50
N LEU A 100 -20.80 -0.52 1.72
CA LEU A 100 -19.41 -0.88 2.05
C LEU A 100 -19.09 -2.30 1.57
N THR A 101 -17.90 -2.47 1.00
CA THR A 101 -17.27 -3.78 0.74
C THR A 101 -16.32 -4.14 1.89
N SER A 102 -15.69 -5.32 1.84
CA SER A 102 -14.62 -5.68 2.77
C SER A 102 -13.48 -4.64 2.74
N SER A 103 -13.16 -4.10 1.57
CA SER A 103 -12.07 -3.11 1.40
C SER A 103 -12.41 -1.77 2.06
N SER A 104 -13.60 -1.21 1.84
CA SER A 104 -13.97 0.06 2.48
C SER A 104 -14.25 -0.05 3.97
N ARG A 105 -14.51 -1.26 4.51
CA ARG A 105 -14.61 -1.47 5.96
C ARG A 105 -13.28 -1.30 6.68
N LEU A 106 -12.16 -1.55 6.00
CA LEU A 106 -10.83 -1.23 6.51
C LEU A 106 -10.58 0.28 6.61
N LEU A 107 -11.47 1.13 6.09
CA LEU A 107 -11.34 2.59 6.14
C LEU A 107 -12.18 3.23 7.27
N LEU A 108 -12.92 2.43 8.05
CA LEU A 108 -13.75 2.94 9.14
C LEU A 108 -12.88 3.35 10.32
N LYS A 109 -13.11 4.56 10.85
CA LYS A 109 -12.27 5.12 11.93
C LYS A 109 -12.34 4.33 13.22
N ASP A 110 -13.50 3.76 13.52
CA ASP A 110 -13.76 2.98 14.74
C ASP A 110 -13.40 1.50 14.58
N SER A 111 -12.85 1.09 13.42
CA SER A 111 -12.41 -0.28 13.18
C SER A 111 -11.04 -0.54 13.82
N PRO A 112 -10.83 -1.71 14.48
CA PRO A 112 -9.51 -2.13 14.94
C PRO A 112 -8.54 -2.46 13.79
N ALA A 113 -9.01 -2.46 12.54
CA ALA A 113 -8.20 -2.66 11.34
C ALA A 113 -8.30 -1.42 10.43
N ASN A 114 -8.34 -0.23 11.01
CA ASN A 114 -8.46 1.04 10.29
C ASN A 114 -7.15 1.36 9.57
N LEU A 115 -7.17 1.42 8.23
CA LEU A 115 -6.07 1.79 7.33
C LEU A 115 -6.18 3.21 6.77
N SER A 116 -7.19 4.00 7.18
CA SER A 116 -7.33 5.39 6.72
C SER A 116 -6.10 6.24 6.99
N PRO A 117 -5.44 6.17 8.18
CA PRO A 117 -4.19 6.89 8.42
C PRO A 117 -3.09 6.52 7.42
N ALA A 118 -2.93 5.22 7.10
CA ALA A 118 -1.95 4.75 6.12
C ALA A 118 -2.22 5.32 4.72
N VAL A 119 -3.48 5.28 4.25
CA VAL A 119 -3.88 5.88 2.95
C VAL A 119 -3.52 7.37 2.90
N LEU A 120 -3.78 8.11 3.98
CA LEU A 120 -3.51 9.55 4.01
C LEU A 120 -2.02 9.87 4.07
N ALA A 121 -1.23 9.07 4.78
CA ALA A 121 0.21 9.25 4.93
C ALA A 121 0.97 8.92 3.64
N VAL A 122 0.74 7.74 3.06
CA VAL A 122 1.41 7.29 1.82
C VAL A 122 1.09 8.23 0.66
N LEU A 123 -0.15 8.73 0.59
CA LEU A 123 -0.57 9.65 -0.46
C LEU A 123 -0.36 11.12 -0.10
N ASP A 124 0.41 11.44 0.95
CA ASP A 124 0.77 12.82 1.29
C ASP A 124 1.72 13.41 0.23
N PRO A 125 1.59 14.70 -0.14
CA PRO A 125 2.49 15.34 -1.09
C PRO A 125 3.98 15.18 -0.74
N VAL A 126 4.34 15.10 0.55
CA VAL A 126 5.73 14.88 0.98
C VAL A 126 6.30 13.57 0.42
N LEU A 127 5.49 12.50 0.37
CA LEU A 127 5.90 11.21 -0.18
C LEU A 127 5.63 11.08 -1.68
N LEU A 128 4.66 11.82 -2.23
CA LEU A 128 4.32 11.77 -3.66
C LEU A 128 5.24 12.62 -4.54
N SER A 129 5.71 13.77 -4.07
CA SER A 129 6.50 14.69 -4.88
C SER A 129 7.83 14.12 -5.40
N PRO A 130 8.60 13.31 -4.61
CA PRO A 130 9.86 12.74 -5.11
C PRO A 130 9.69 11.84 -6.34
N TRP A 131 8.53 11.21 -6.53
CA TRP A 131 8.26 10.37 -7.71
C TRP A 131 8.35 11.14 -9.04
N PHE A 132 8.10 12.46 -9.03
CA PHE A 132 8.21 13.28 -10.25
C PHE A 132 9.64 13.44 -10.75
N SER A 133 10.64 13.21 -9.88
CA SER A 133 12.06 13.34 -10.20
C SER A 133 12.79 11.99 -10.26
N LEU A 134 12.06 10.87 -10.25
CA LEU A 134 12.66 9.54 -10.16
C LEU A 134 13.68 9.27 -11.28
N GLY A 135 13.37 9.66 -12.51
CA GLY A 135 14.29 9.50 -13.64
C GLY A 135 15.56 10.35 -13.54
N GLN A 136 15.47 11.54 -12.94
CA GLN A 136 16.63 12.39 -12.68
C GLN A 136 17.49 11.82 -11.56
N TRP A 137 16.86 11.34 -10.49
CA TRP A 137 17.55 10.71 -9.37
C TRP A 137 18.35 9.47 -9.79
N ILE A 138 17.82 8.62 -10.69
CA ILE A 138 18.56 7.45 -11.22
C ILE A 138 19.89 7.85 -11.89
N GLN A 139 19.98 9.07 -12.41
CA GLN A 139 21.17 9.62 -13.07
C GLN A 139 22.05 10.44 -12.10
N GLY A 140 21.61 10.63 -10.86
CA GLY A 140 22.27 11.43 -9.82
C GLY A 140 23.15 10.60 -8.89
N GLU A 141 23.57 11.24 -7.79
CA GLU A 141 24.47 10.65 -6.78
C GLU A 141 23.81 10.48 -5.41
N GLU A 142 22.64 11.08 -5.20
CA GLU A 142 21.92 11.06 -3.94
C GLU A 142 21.43 9.65 -3.59
N LEU A 143 21.45 9.32 -2.30
CA LEU A 143 21.14 7.97 -1.83
C LEU A 143 19.69 7.55 -2.09
N THR A 144 18.75 8.50 -1.98
CA THR A 144 17.31 8.23 -2.14
C THR A 144 16.62 9.31 -2.97
N PRO A 145 15.55 8.99 -3.72
CA PRO A 145 14.73 10.00 -4.37
C PRO A 145 14.16 11.03 -3.39
N PHE A 146 13.79 10.59 -2.18
CA PHE A 146 13.31 11.50 -1.14
C PHE A 146 14.35 12.56 -0.78
N GLU A 147 15.59 12.15 -0.54
CA GLU A 147 16.69 13.07 -0.22
C GLU A 147 17.02 13.99 -1.39
N ALA A 148 17.04 13.46 -2.62
CA ALA A 148 17.27 14.26 -3.82
C ALA A 148 16.23 15.38 -3.98
N TYR A 149 14.97 15.09 -3.64
CA TYR A 149 13.88 16.07 -3.76
C TYR A 149 13.83 17.06 -2.59
N HIS A 150 13.95 16.58 -1.35
CA HIS A 150 13.77 17.41 -0.14
C HIS A 150 15.08 17.99 0.43
N GLY A 151 16.23 17.57 -0.09
CA GLY A 151 17.56 17.99 0.37
C GLY A 151 17.94 17.48 1.76
N THR A 152 17.19 16.50 2.30
CA THR A 152 17.45 15.89 3.60
C THR A 152 16.84 14.49 3.66
N SER A 153 17.39 13.61 4.48
CA SER A 153 16.87 12.24 4.62
C SER A 153 15.46 12.23 5.22
N PHE A 154 14.71 11.17 4.94
CA PHE A 154 13.35 10.96 5.43
C PHE A 154 13.22 11.14 6.96
N TRP A 155 14.14 10.55 7.72
CA TRP A 155 14.12 10.63 9.17
C TRP A 155 14.43 12.04 9.71
N GLU A 156 15.37 12.76 9.09
CA GLU A 156 15.67 14.15 9.47
C GLU A 156 14.52 15.10 9.08
N TYR A 157 13.87 14.86 7.95
CA TYR A 157 12.65 15.55 7.57
C TYR A 157 11.55 15.36 8.63
N GLY A 158 11.33 14.11 9.07
CA GLY A 158 10.36 13.79 10.13
C GLY A 158 10.65 14.50 11.44
N LYS A 159 11.91 14.53 11.88
CA LYS A 159 12.31 15.25 13.11
C LYS A 159 12.01 16.74 13.04
N ARG A 160 12.17 17.37 11.87
CA ARG A 160 11.90 18.81 11.66
C ARG A 160 10.42 19.12 11.47
N ASN A 161 9.65 18.17 10.94
CA ASN A 161 8.24 18.35 10.59
C ASN A 161 7.33 17.54 11.51
N ILE A 162 7.04 18.11 12.69
CA ILE A 162 6.26 17.44 13.76
C ILE A 162 4.91 16.90 13.25
N LYS A 163 4.20 17.67 12.41
CA LYS A 163 2.90 17.25 11.88
C LYS A 163 3.02 16.04 10.96
N PHE A 164 4.03 16.03 10.09
CA PHE A 164 4.31 14.90 9.20
C PHE A 164 4.68 13.65 10.02
N ASN A 165 5.59 13.79 10.98
CA ASN A 165 5.99 12.69 11.87
C ASN A 165 4.80 12.14 12.68
N SER A 166 3.93 13.01 13.19
CA SER A 166 2.72 12.57 13.90
C SER A 166 1.79 11.77 12.99
N ASN A 167 1.59 12.20 11.75
CA ASN A 167 0.73 11.49 10.80
C ASN A 167 1.36 10.15 10.38
N LEU A 168 2.68 10.10 10.19
CA LEU A 168 3.41 8.85 9.91
C LEU A 168 3.30 7.87 11.08
N ASN A 169 3.46 8.33 12.32
CA ASN A 169 3.33 7.45 13.49
C ASN A 169 1.91 6.89 13.62
N GLU A 170 0.89 7.69 13.30
CA GLU A 170 -0.49 7.23 13.26
C GLU A 170 -0.70 6.17 12.16
N ALA A 171 -0.12 6.39 10.97
CA ALA A 171 -0.12 5.42 9.88
C ALA A 171 0.58 4.10 10.25
N MET A 172 1.77 4.17 10.87
CA MET A 172 2.50 2.98 11.32
C MET A 172 1.71 2.22 12.39
N ALA A 173 1.09 2.92 13.34
CA ALA A 173 0.26 2.29 14.37
C ALA A 173 -0.99 1.62 13.79
N SER A 174 -1.62 2.27 12.81
CA SER A 174 -2.77 1.77 12.04
C SER A 174 -2.41 0.51 11.24
N ASP A 175 -1.32 0.53 10.48
CA ASP A 175 -0.88 -0.60 9.66
C ASP A 175 -0.40 -1.79 10.50
N SER A 176 0.24 -1.53 11.65
CA SER A 176 0.67 -2.58 12.59
C SER A 176 -0.47 -3.47 13.07
N GLN A 177 -1.69 -2.91 13.19
CA GLN A 177 -2.88 -3.67 13.60
C GLN A 177 -3.38 -4.62 12.50
N VAL A 178 -2.98 -4.37 11.24
CA VAL A 178 -3.44 -5.13 10.07
C VAL A 178 -2.35 -6.05 9.52
N ALA A 179 -1.12 -5.57 9.36
CA ALA A 179 -0.06 -6.28 8.66
C ALA A 179 1.17 -6.67 9.52
N SER A 180 1.32 -6.16 10.76
CA SER A 180 2.57 -6.22 11.55
C SER A 180 3.78 -5.59 10.81
N LEU A 181 4.61 -4.81 11.51
CA LEU A 181 5.66 -4.00 10.88
C LEU A 181 6.83 -4.83 10.32
N SER A 182 7.15 -4.62 9.04
CA SER A 182 8.37 -5.12 8.36
C SER A 182 9.54 -4.16 8.60
N VAL A 183 10.40 -4.47 9.56
CA VAL A 183 11.45 -3.55 10.03
C VAL A 183 12.67 -3.58 9.11
N LEU A 184 13.15 -4.77 8.78
CA LEU A 184 14.36 -5.00 7.99
C LEU A 184 14.19 -4.61 6.51
N LEU A 185 12.94 -4.43 6.07
CA LEU A 185 12.61 -3.84 4.79
C LEU A 185 13.20 -2.42 4.59
N HIS A 186 13.41 -1.67 5.68
CA HIS A 186 13.92 -0.29 5.64
C HIS A 186 15.45 -0.16 5.57
N TRP A 187 16.17 -1.27 5.50
CA TRP A 187 17.63 -1.31 5.63
C TRP A 187 18.30 -2.02 4.45
N SER A 188 19.53 -1.61 4.16
CA SER A 188 20.39 -2.32 3.21
C SER A 188 20.78 -3.71 3.72
N ASP A 189 21.30 -4.56 2.84
CA ASP A 189 21.74 -5.91 3.22
C ASP A 189 22.87 -5.86 4.27
N GLU A 190 23.80 -4.92 4.17
CA GLU A 190 24.90 -4.75 5.13
C GLU A 190 24.39 -4.38 6.53
N ASP A 191 23.42 -3.47 6.61
CA ASP A 191 22.84 -3.03 7.87
C ASP A 191 21.92 -4.10 8.47
N CYS A 192 21.15 -4.81 7.64
CA CYS A 192 20.40 -5.98 8.06
C CYS A 192 21.30 -7.03 8.72
N ILE A 193 22.45 -7.35 8.13
CA ILE A 193 23.39 -8.32 8.72
C ILE A 193 23.90 -7.84 10.08
N LYS A 194 24.19 -6.55 10.25
CA LYS A 194 24.63 -5.99 11.55
C LYS A 194 23.52 -6.13 12.60
N ILE A 195 22.27 -5.80 12.25
CA ILE A 195 21.12 -5.92 13.14
C ILE A 195 20.91 -7.39 13.52
N LEU A 196 20.87 -8.29 12.54
CA LEU A 196 20.68 -9.72 12.74
C LEU A 196 21.77 -10.33 13.63
N LYS A 197 23.04 -9.92 13.47
CA LYS A 197 24.14 -10.36 14.35
C LYS A 197 23.90 -9.94 15.80
N ARG A 198 23.45 -8.71 16.06
CA ARG A 198 23.10 -8.24 17.40
C ARG A 198 21.91 -8.99 17.98
N CYS A 199 20.89 -9.25 17.18
CA CYS A 199 19.77 -10.10 17.60
C CYS A 199 20.24 -11.51 17.97
N ARG A 200 21.15 -12.11 17.19
CA ARG A 200 21.72 -13.43 17.49
C ARG A 200 22.49 -13.46 18.81
N GLU A 201 23.30 -12.43 19.07
CA GLU A 201 24.04 -12.29 20.33
C GLU A 201 23.12 -12.11 21.54
N ALA A 202 21.91 -11.58 21.35
CA ALA A 202 20.95 -11.30 22.41
C ALA A 202 20.01 -12.47 22.75
N ILE A 203 19.94 -13.52 21.91
CA ILE A 203 19.08 -14.67 22.14
C ILE A 203 19.86 -15.87 22.73
N PRO A 204 19.20 -16.76 23.50
CA PRO A 204 19.82 -17.99 23.99
C PRO A 204 20.28 -18.92 22.86
N SER A 205 21.05 -19.94 23.20
CA SER A 205 21.43 -20.98 22.24
C SER A 205 20.21 -21.76 21.73
N THR A 206 20.35 -22.45 20.60
CA THR A 206 19.28 -23.29 20.05
C THR A 206 18.89 -24.42 21.03
N ASP A 207 19.85 -24.97 21.77
CA ASP A 207 19.61 -26.00 22.80
C ASP A 207 18.80 -25.46 23.99
N ASP A 208 18.89 -24.16 24.26
CA ASP A 208 18.10 -23.44 25.26
C ASP A 208 16.77 -22.90 24.70
N GLY A 209 16.43 -23.24 23.44
CA GLY A 209 15.20 -22.82 22.77
C GLY A 209 15.23 -21.39 22.20
N GLY A 210 16.41 -20.80 22.01
CA GLY A 210 16.56 -19.50 21.40
C GLY A 210 16.08 -19.46 19.95
N LYS A 211 15.25 -18.48 19.60
CA LYS A 211 14.86 -18.19 18.22
C LYS A 211 14.55 -16.71 18.03
N LEU A 212 14.81 -16.22 16.82
CA LEU A 212 14.36 -14.90 16.37
C LEU A 212 13.12 -15.08 15.50
N VAL A 213 12.05 -14.34 15.80
CA VAL A 213 10.84 -14.33 14.98
C VAL A 213 10.74 -12.96 14.32
N LEU A 214 10.74 -12.95 13.00
CA LEU A 214 10.58 -11.77 12.18
C LEU A 214 9.21 -11.82 11.50
N VAL A 215 8.59 -10.66 11.33
CA VAL A 215 7.42 -10.50 10.48
C VAL A 215 7.84 -9.57 9.35
N GLU A 216 8.07 -10.14 8.17
CA GLU A 216 8.69 -9.43 7.06
C GLU A 216 8.04 -9.82 5.73
N MET A 217 8.12 -8.93 4.77
CA MET A 217 7.70 -9.23 3.41
C MET A 217 8.71 -10.18 2.73
N VAL A 218 8.19 -11.15 1.99
CA VAL A 218 8.97 -12.02 1.11
C VAL A 218 8.38 -11.94 -0.28
N ILE A 219 9.20 -11.57 -1.27
CA ILE A 219 8.79 -11.52 -2.67
C ILE A 219 8.84 -12.94 -3.25
N ASN A 220 7.70 -13.47 -3.69
CA ASN A 220 7.61 -14.81 -4.25
C ASN A 220 6.72 -14.90 -5.51
N ASP A 221 7.27 -14.43 -6.63
CA ASP A 221 6.61 -14.39 -7.94
C ASP A 221 6.04 -15.73 -8.44
N ARG A 222 6.47 -16.87 -7.86
CA ARG A 222 6.04 -18.21 -8.28
C ARG A 222 4.85 -18.75 -7.50
N LYS A 223 4.63 -18.30 -6.27
CA LYS A 223 3.61 -18.85 -5.36
C LYS A 223 2.52 -17.86 -5.03
N ASP A 224 2.81 -16.57 -5.15
CA ASP A 224 1.88 -15.52 -4.76
C ASP A 224 0.84 -15.25 -5.85
N GLU A 225 -0.33 -14.77 -5.43
CA GLU A 225 -1.32 -14.23 -6.35
C GLU A 225 -0.77 -12.96 -7.02
N HIS A 226 -1.04 -12.79 -8.32
CA HIS A 226 -0.50 -11.69 -9.12
C HIS A 226 -0.67 -10.29 -8.49
N GLU A 227 -1.85 -10.02 -7.90
CA GLU A 227 -2.12 -8.71 -7.27
C GLU A 227 -1.35 -8.53 -5.94
N LEU A 228 -1.14 -9.60 -5.18
CA LEU A 228 -0.32 -9.56 -3.96
C LEU A 228 1.15 -9.30 -4.31
N THR A 229 1.70 -9.99 -5.31
CA THR A 229 3.06 -9.74 -5.82
C THR A 229 3.21 -8.29 -6.25
N LYS A 230 2.25 -7.78 -7.04
CA LYS A 230 2.28 -6.40 -7.52
C LYS A 230 2.26 -5.39 -6.37
N THR A 231 1.49 -5.65 -5.32
CA THR A 231 1.45 -4.79 -4.13
C THR A 231 2.78 -4.82 -3.37
N ARG A 232 3.40 -6.01 -3.21
CA ARG A 232 4.74 -6.14 -2.61
C ARG A 232 5.81 -5.36 -3.38
N LEU A 233 5.78 -5.40 -4.70
CA LEU A 233 6.69 -4.62 -5.55
C LEU A 233 6.46 -3.11 -5.44
N PHE A 234 5.22 -2.66 -5.25
CA PHE A 234 4.95 -1.24 -4.98
C PHE A 234 5.50 -0.79 -3.64
N VAL A 235 5.37 -1.61 -2.60
CA VAL A 235 5.96 -1.30 -1.30
C VAL A 235 7.49 -1.32 -1.38
N ASP A 236 8.11 -2.26 -2.10
CA ASP A 236 9.56 -2.26 -2.35
C ASP A 236 10.05 -0.94 -2.99
N MET A 237 9.34 -0.46 -4.02
CA MET A 237 9.63 0.83 -4.66
C MET A 237 9.47 2.02 -3.69
N GLU A 238 8.49 1.98 -2.79
CA GLU A 238 8.32 3.00 -1.75
C GLU A 238 9.49 2.99 -0.76
N MET A 239 9.99 1.82 -0.39
CA MET A 239 11.12 1.66 0.53
C MET A 239 12.44 2.15 -0.09
N MET A 240 12.65 1.86 -1.37
CA MET A 240 13.73 2.46 -2.17
C MET A 240 13.63 4.00 -2.13
N LEU A 241 12.41 4.54 -2.29
CA LEU A 241 12.19 5.97 -2.33
C LEU A 241 12.56 6.69 -1.02
N ILE A 242 12.21 6.12 0.14
CA ILE A 242 12.35 6.81 1.43
C ILE A 242 13.68 6.54 2.14
N CYS A 243 14.23 5.33 2.01
CA CYS A 243 15.33 4.87 2.88
C CYS A 243 16.36 3.98 2.18
N ASN A 244 16.27 3.81 0.87
CA ASN A 244 17.07 2.81 0.12
C ASN A 244 16.91 1.40 0.72
N GLY A 245 15.71 1.12 1.24
CA GLY A 245 15.30 -0.18 1.73
C GLY A 245 15.08 -1.16 0.57
N ARG A 246 14.89 -2.44 0.90
CA ARG A 246 14.84 -3.51 -0.09
C ARG A 246 13.93 -4.67 0.33
N GLY A 247 12.93 -4.94 -0.51
CA GLY A 247 12.15 -6.16 -0.52
C GLY A 247 13.00 -7.32 -1.00
N ARG A 248 12.87 -8.48 -0.33
CA ARG A 248 13.78 -9.61 -0.51
C ARG A 248 13.02 -10.87 -0.87
N ASP A 249 13.59 -11.66 -1.77
CA ASP A 249 13.11 -13.02 -2.01
C ASP A 249 13.64 -13.99 -0.94
N GLU A 250 13.17 -15.24 -0.96
CA GLU A 250 13.60 -16.27 0.01
C GLU A 250 15.11 -16.55 -0.04
N LYS A 251 15.75 -16.46 -1.22
CA LYS A 251 17.18 -16.74 -1.37
C LYS A 251 18.01 -15.62 -0.77
N GLU A 252 17.59 -14.38 -0.96
CA GLU A 252 18.21 -13.20 -0.37
C GLU A 252 18.08 -13.23 1.16
N TRP A 253 16.89 -13.53 1.68
CA TRP A 253 16.68 -13.75 3.11
C TRP A 253 17.61 -14.83 3.66
N LYS A 254 17.67 -15.99 3.00
CA LYS A 254 18.58 -17.08 3.38
C LYS A 254 20.04 -16.62 3.43
N LYS A 255 20.50 -15.84 2.45
CA LYS A 255 21.86 -15.30 2.42
C LYS A 255 22.13 -14.43 3.65
N LEU A 256 21.21 -13.51 4.00
CA LEU A 256 21.36 -12.66 5.17
C LEU A 256 21.45 -13.46 6.47
N PHE A 257 20.60 -14.46 6.65
CA PHE A 257 20.64 -15.30 7.85
C PHE A 257 21.96 -16.06 7.98
N LEU A 258 22.46 -16.62 6.89
CA LEU A 258 23.76 -17.32 6.87
C LEU A 258 24.93 -16.37 7.17
N GLU A 259 24.94 -15.16 6.62
CA GLU A 259 25.99 -14.17 6.87
C GLU A 259 25.94 -13.55 8.28
N ALA A 260 24.74 -13.48 8.87
CA ALA A 260 24.57 -13.20 10.29
C ALA A 260 24.92 -14.41 11.19
N GLY A 261 25.14 -15.58 10.58
CA GLY A 261 25.58 -16.82 11.20
C GLY A 261 24.49 -17.51 12.01
N PHE A 262 23.25 -17.48 11.52
CA PHE A 262 22.20 -18.39 11.92
C PHE A 262 22.31 -19.72 11.17
N SER A 263 21.84 -20.80 11.78
CA SER A 263 22.00 -22.16 11.28
C SER A 263 20.81 -22.64 10.45
N HIS A 264 19.59 -22.24 10.82
CA HIS A 264 18.35 -22.67 10.18
C HIS A 264 17.32 -21.54 10.13
N TYR A 265 16.36 -21.64 9.20
CA TYR A 265 15.21 -20.74 9.13
C TYR A 265 13.97 -21.46 8.60
N LYS A 266 12.79 -20.93 8.95
CA LYS A 266 11.49 -21.38 8.46
C LYS A 266 10.63 -20.17 8.12
N ILE A 267 10.10 -20.15 6.89
CA ILE A 267 9.20 -19.10 6.41
C ILE A 267 7.78 -19.65 6.34
N THR A 268 6.84 -18.97 6.99
CA THR A 268 5.42 -19.33 7.03
C THR A 268 4.59 -18.17 6.49
N ALA A 269 3.75 -18.43 5.48
CA ALA A 269 2.84 -17.44 4.94
C ALA A 269 1.81 -17.00 6.00
N THR A 270 1.48 -15.71 6.01
CA THR A 270 0.39 -15.17 6.83
C THR A 270 -0.77 -14.70 5.94
N SER A 271 -1.90 -14.37 6.56
CA SER A 271 -2.97 -13.64 5.88
C SER A 271 -2.54 -12.18 5.70
N GLY A 272 -1.94 -11.84 4.55
CA GLY A 272 -1.58 -10.45 4.23
C GLY A 272 -0.29 -10.33 3.43
N LEU A 273 0.34 -9.15 3.52
CA LEU A 273 1.56 -8.83 2.77
C LEU A 273 2.83 -9.49 3.32
N ASN A 274 2.81 -9.92 4.58
CA ASN A 274 4.00 -10.39 5.30
C ASN A 274 4.04 -11.91 5.51
N TYR A 275 5.21 -12.40 5.90
CA TYR A 275 5.50 -13.77 6.32
C TYR A 275 6.04 -13.74 7.75
N ILE A 276 5.79 -14.83 8.47
CA ILE A 276 6.51 -15.10 9.71
C ILE A 276 7.77 -15.87 9.33
N ILE A 277 8.92 -15.31 9.68
CA ILE A 277 10.23 -15.94 9.47
C ILE A 277 10.83 -16.27 10.84
N GLU A 278 10.93 -17.55 11.14
CA GLU A 278 11.61 -18.05 12.33
C GLU A 278 13.06 -18.37 11.97
N VAL A 279 14.03 -17.80 12.70
CA VAL A 279 15.46 -17.96 12.46
C VAL A 279 16.14 -18.48 13.74
N TYR A 280 17.01 -19.48 13.59
CA TYR A 280 17.57 -20.25 14.69
C TYR A 280 19.10 -20.07 14.75
N PRO A 281 19.67 -19.70 15.92
CA PRO A 281 21.10 -19.41 16.06
C PRO A 281 22.00 -20.62 15.77
#